data_AF-A0A381WSX2-F1
#
_entry.id   AF-A0A381WSX2-F1
#
_cell.length_a   1.000
_cell.length_b   1.000
_cell.length_c   1.000
_cell.angle_alpha   90.00
_cell.angle_beta   90.00
_cell.angle_gamma   90.00
#
_symmetry.space_group_name_H-M   'P 1'
#
loop_
_entity.id
_entity.type
_entity.pdbx_description
1 polymer ?
#
loop_
_entity_poly.entity_id
_entity_poly.type
_entity_poly.pdbx_seq_one_letter_code
_entity_poly.pdbx_strand_id
1 'polypeptide(L)'
;MSGKEIVDRLLSTDLFSSRKLFILRDPQRVRGKYGKDLLAYCRTPNQNHILIIVNNDLLDSSVFSKSIEKLIEPISVQTPFERNLKSWAFYFFNERKKSVHPRVVDMLIEMTGDSLHHMQNEIEKLCIWSGERSTINDDDLNQFSGWRRNSQRWEFISALASGNLDKSVSIGKTIITENENMISLIYPLTALYQEMLYAKMNSGTFPHYKGYIPISRSIRQRIPEFAKKFSRKKLEFALKQLERIEKRQKTIFCDDESELIKFIYNVLG
;
A
#
# COMPACT_ATOMS: atom_id res chain seq x y z
N MET A 1 23.83 13.62 4.55
CA MET A 1 25.25 13.23 4.69
C MET A 1 25.99 13.67 3.43
N SER A 2 27.20 14.22 3.57
CA SER A 2 27.99 14.65 2.41
C SER A 2 28.65 13.45 1.71
N GLY A 3 28.99 13.56 0.42
CA GLY A 3 29.70 12.50 -0.31
C GLY A 3 31.04 12.13 0.32
N LYS A 4 31.75 13.13 0.87
CA LYS A 4 32.99 12.94 1.62
C LYS A 4 32.79 12.02 2.82
N GLU A 5 31.81 12.36 3.66
CA GLU A 5 31.54 11.62 4.89
C GLU A 5 31.11 10.16 4.62
N ILE A 6 30.39 9.92 3.52
CA ILE A 6 30.02 8.55 3.09
C ILE A 6 31.29 7.73 2.79
N VAL A 7 32.19 8.28 1.97
CA VAL A 7 33.44 7.59 1.59
C VAL A 7 34.35 7.38 2.80
N ASP A 8 34.53 8.40 3.64
CA ASP A 8 35.36 8.32 4.84
C ASP A 8 34.88 7.19 5.78
N ARG A 9 33.56 7.07 5.99
CA ARG A 9 32.98 6.00 6.81
C ARG A 9 33.17 4.62 6.19
N LEU A 10 33.03 4.48 4.88
CA LEU A 10 33.24 3.20 4.18
C LEU A 10 34.71 2.75 4.22
N LEU A 11 35.65 3.69 4.21
CA LEU A 11 37.08 3.39 4.32
C LEU A 11 37.53 3.14 5.78
N SER A 12 36.77 3.63 6.76
CA SER A 12 37.13 3.50 8.18
C SER A 12 37.11 2.04 8.66
N THR A 13 38.30 1.48 8.90
CA THR A 13 38.46 0.20 9.58
C THR A 13 38.32 0.37 11.08
N ASP A 14 37.66 -0.57 11.73
CA ASP A 14 37.61 -0.65 13.19
C ASP A 14 38.38 -1.89 13.62
N LEU A 15 39.21 -1.73 14.64
CA LEU A 15 40.07 -2.77 15.18
C LEU A 15 39.30 -3.78 16.06
N PHE A 16 38.09 -3.41 16.52
CA PHE A 16 37.33 -4.19 17.50
C PHE A 16 36.01 -4.77 16.95
N SER A 17 35.48 -4.25 15.83
CA SER A 17 34.28 -4.82 15.20
C SER A 17 34.62 -5.78 14.07
N SER A 18 34.00 -6.96 14.13
CA SER A 18 34.26 -8.04 13.18
C SER A 18 33.58 -7.81 11.82
N ARG A 19 32.39 -7.18 11.79
CA ARG A 19 31.67 -6.81 10.55
C ARG A 19 30.85 -5.52 10.73
N LYS A 20 30.86 -4.62 9.73
CA LYS A 20 30.01 -3.43 9.67
C LYS A 20 29.03 -3.49 8.50
N LEU A 21 27.77 -3.14 8.73
CA LEU A 21 26.74 -3.05 7.68
C LEU A 21 26.51 -1.58 7.27
N PHE A 22 26.56 -1.32 5.97
CA PHE A 22 26.23 -0.04 5.36
C PHE A 22 25.06 -0.20 4.41
N ILE A 23 24.04 0.65 4.55
CA ILE A 23 22.91 0.72 3.60
C ILE A 23 22.95 2.10 2.95
N LEU A 24 23.30 2.13 1.66
CA LEU A 24 23.43 3.36 0.90
C LEU A 24 22.28 3.48 -0.10
N ARG A 25 21.43 4.49 0.10
CA ARG A 25 20.27 4.77 -0.77
C ARG A 25 20.61 5.84 -1.81
N ASP A 26 20.24 5.57 -3.05
CA ASP A 26 20.42 6.43 -4.22
C ASP A 26 21.87 6.99 -4.36
N PRO A 27 22.92 6.13 -4.33
CA PRO A 27 24.32 6.56 -4.37
C PRO A 27 24.73 7.33 -5.62
N GLN A 28 24.00 7.17 -6.73
CA GLN A 28 24.22 7.92 -7.98
C GLN A 28 24.11 9.44 -7.81
N ARG A 29 23.50 9.90 -6.71
CA ARG A 29 23.44 11.31 -6.35
C ARG A 29 24.78 11.88 -5.87
N VAL A 30 25.73 11.02 -5.47
CA VAL A 30 27.09 11.42 -5.09
C VAL A 30 27.89 11.70 -6.36
N ARG A 31 28.11 12.98 -6.67
CA ARG A 31 28.79 13.44 -7.89
C ARG A 31 30.26 13.81 -7.66
N GLY A 32 31.00 13.99 -8.75
CA GLY A 32 32.37 14.50 -8.73
C GLY A 32 33.38 13.49 -8.18
N LYS A 33 34.38 13.99 -7.46
CA LYS A 33 35.46 13.17 -6.88
C LYS A 33 34.93 12.03 -6.00
N TYR A 34 34.06 12.35 -5.04
CA TYR A 34 33.56 11.35 -4.09
C TYR A 34 32.72 10.24 -4.75
N GLY A 35 32.05 10.54 -5.86
CA GLY A 35 31.36 9.50 -6.64
C GLY A 35 32.33 8.53 -7.30
N LYS A 36 33.47 9.02 -7.79
CA LYS A 36 34.56 8.18 -8.31
C LYS A 36 35.21 7.36 -7.20
N ASP A 37 35.44 7.96 -6.03
CA ASP A 37 36.03 7.28 -4.88
C ASP A 37 35.11 6.16 -4.36
N LEU A 38 33.80 6.40 -4.29
CA LEU A 38 32.80 5.40 -3.91
C LEU A 38 32.79 4.22 -4.91
N LEU A 39 32.87 4.52 -6.20
CA LEU A 39 32.91 3.49 -7.25
C LEU A 39 34.22 2.69 -7.22
N ALA A 40 35.35 3.34 -6.90
CA ALA A 40 36.61 2.67 -6.66
C ALA A 40 36.52 1.73 -5.45
N TYR A 41 35.92 2.20 -4.35
CA TYR A 41 35.66 1.35 -3.18
C TYR A 41 34.83 0.11 -3.53
N CYS A 42 33.79 0.24 -4.37
CA CYS A 42 32.96 -0.90 -4.77
C CYS A 42 33.73 -1.96 -5.60
N ARG A 43 34.81 -1.59 -6.28
CA ARG A 43 35.68 -2.55 -7.01
C ARG A 43 36.57 -3.35 -6.08
N THR A 44 36.97 -2.76 -4.96
CA THR A 44 37.85 -3.37 -3.96
C THR A 44 37.31 -3.09 -2.56
N PRO A 45 36.15 -3.67 -2.20
CA PRO A 45 35.50 -3.38 -0.94
C PRO A 45 36.29 -3.97 0.23
N ASN A 46 36.16 -3.35 1.40
CA ASN A 46 36.68 -3.93 2.62
C ASN A 46 35.91 -5.21 2.97
N GLN A 47 36.61 -6.33 3.17
CA GLN A 47 36.00 -7.63 3.45
C GLN A 47 35.19 -7.67 4.76
N ASN A 48 35.50 -6.80 5.72
CA ASN A 48 34.75 -6.68 6.96
C ASN A 48 33.52 -5.77 6.83
N HIS A 49 33.29 -5.15 5.67
CA HIS A 49 32.16 -4.27 5.43
C HIS A 49 31.15 -4.94 4.49
N ILE A 50 29.89 -5.01 4.92
CA ILE A 50 28.76 -5.40 4.08
C ILE A 50 28.13 -4.12 3.57
N LEU A 51 28.18 -3.88 2.26
CA LEU A 51 27.55 -2.73 1.63
C LEU A 51 26.31 -3.17 0.84
N ILE A 52 25.15 -2.65 1.22
CA ILE A 52 23.90 -2.79 0.47
C ILE A 52 23.62 -1.47 -0.23
N ILE A 53 23.58 -1.51 -1.56
CA ILE A 53 23.18 -0.37 -2.39
C ILE A 53 21.70 -0.52 -2.75
N VAL A 54 20.93 0.52 -2.46
CA VAL A 54 19.51 0.59 -2.83
C VAL A 54 19.34 1.73 -3.82
N ASN A 55 18.95 1.40 -5.06
CA ASN A 55 18.57 2.39 -6.06
C ASN A 55 17.06 2.36 -6.26
N ASN A 56 16.39 3.47 -5.97
CA ASN A 56 14.94 3.58 -6.14
C ASN A 56 14.54 3.97 -7.57
N ASP A 57 15.50 4.41 -8.40
CA ASP A 57 15.25 4.83 -9.77
C ASP A 57 15.57 3.68 -10.74
N LEU A 58 14.51 3.04 -11.24
CA LEU A 58 14.59 1.90 -12.15
C LEU A 58 15.06 2.29 -13.56
N LEU A 59 15.03 3.58 -13.89
CA LEU A 59 15.47 4.11 -15.19
C LEU A 59 16.85 4.76 -15.10
N ASP A 60 17.54 4.59 -13.97
CA ASP A 60 18.84 5.22 -13.76
C ASP A 60 19.89 4.65 -14.70
N SER A 61 20.31 5.50 -15.64
CA SER A 61 21.35 5.20 -16.63
C SER A 61 22.68 5.85 -16.30
N SER A 62 22.86 6.33 -15.06
CA SER A 62 24.07 7.01 -14.61
C SER A 62 25.33 6.14 -14.76
N VAL A 63 26.46 6.82 -14.93
CA VAL A 63 27.78 6.15 -15.03
C VAL A 63 28.05 5.29 -13.80
N PHE A 64 27.60 5.73 -12.63
CA PHE A 64 27.74 4.97 -11.39
C PHE A 64 26.97 3.64 -11.48
N SER A 65 25.67 3.68 -11.75
CA SER A 65 24.82 2.49 -11.78
C SER A 65 25.25 1.49 -12.86
N LYS A 66 25.52 1.98 -14.09
CA LYS A 66 26.07 1.15 -15.18
C LYS A 66 27.42 0.50 -14.84
N SER A 67 28.21 1.10 -13.95
CA SER A 67 29.48 0.52 -13.54
C SER A 67 29.31 -0.51 -12.43
N ILE A 68 28.38 -0.29 -11.50
CA ILE A 68 28.05 -1.26 -10.45
C ILE A 68 27.43 -2.53 -11.06
N GLU A 69 26.54 -2.40 -12.03
CA GLU A 69 25.94 -3.53 -12.76
C GLU A 69 26.96 -4.41 -13.49
N LYS A 70 28.15 -3.87 -13.80
CA LYS A 70 29.26 -4.64 -14.37
C LYS A 70 30.08 -5.38 -13.30
N LEU A 71 29.97 -4.99 -12.04
CA LEU A 71 30.71 -5.57 -10.92
C LEU A 71 29.88 -6.63 -10.19
N ILE A 72 28.57 -6.41 -10.08
CA ILE A 72 27.63 -7.28 -9.36
C ILE A 72 26.33 -7.43 -10.13
N GLU A 73 25.66 -8.57 -9.96
CA GLU A 73 24.31 -8.79 -10.48
C GLU A 73 23.29 -8.09 -9.57
N PRO A 74 22.53 -7.10 -10.06
CA PRO A 74 21.52 -6.41 -9.26
C PRO A 74 20.29 -7.29 -9.04
N ILE A 75 19.74 -7.25 -7.83
CA ILE A 75 18.47 -7.91 -7.51
C ILE A 75 17.33 -6.91 -7.73
N SER A 76 16.43 -7.23 -8.68
CA SER A 76 15.22 -6.45 -8.88
C SER A 76 14.19 -6.75 -7.80
N VAL A 77 13.82 -5.73 -7.02
CA VAL A 77 12.78 -5.77 -5.99
C VAL A 77 11.54 -4.97 -6.40
N GLN A 78 11.32 -4.86 -7.71
CA GLN A 78 10.16 -4.15 -8.26
C GLN A 78 8.85 -4.80 -7.79
N THR A 79 7.80 -3.98 -7.69
CA THR A 79 6.46 -4.51 -7.45
C THR A 79 6.11 -5.48 -8.58
N PRO A 80 5.72 -6.74 -8.27
CA PRO A 80 5.41 -7.72 -9.29
C PRO A 80 4.20 -7.30 -10.13
N PHE A 81 4.19 -7.72 -11.39
CA PHE A 81 3.03 -7.59 -12.25
C PHE A 81 1.84 -8.40 -11.71
N GLU A 82 0.61 -7.99 -12.04
CA GLU A 82 -0.63 -8.66 -11.58
C GLU A 82 -0.62 -10.17 -11.85
N ARG A 83 -0.16 -10.58 -13.03
CA ARG A 83 -0.03 -12.01 -13.40
C ARG A 83 0.87 -12.82 -12.45
N ASN A 84 1.81 -12.17 -11.77
CA ASN A 84 2.74 -12.80 -10.84
C ASN A 84 2.25 -12.74 -9.38
N LEU A 85 1.22 -11.93 -9.07
CA LEU A 85 0.71 -11.79 -7.70
C LEU A 85 0.13 -13.11 -7.17
N LYS A 86 -0.55 -13.88 -8.02
CA LYS A 86 -1.05 -15.21 -7.65
C LYS A 86 0.07 -16.14 -7.20
N SER A 87 1.17 -16.17 -7.95
CA SER A 87 2.34 -17.00 -7.62
C SER A 87 2.95 -16.61 -6.28
N TRP A 88 3.01 -15.31 -5.97
CA TRP A 88 3.46 -14.82 -4.66
C TRP A 88 2.53 -15.23 -3.53
N ALA A 89 1.22 -15.12 -3.72
CA ALA A 89 0.26 -15.58 -2.72
C ALA A 89 0.44 -17.07 -2.43
N PHE A 90 0.50 -17.92 -3.47
CA PHE A 90 0.76 -19.35 -3.31
C PHE A 90 2.10 -19.62 -2.64
N TYR A 91 3.15 -18.88 -2.99
CA TYR A 91 4.45 -18.96 -2.32
C TYR A 91 4.34 -18.69 -0.82
N PHE A 92 3.65 -17.61 -0.40
CA PHE A 92 3.51 -17.27 1.02
C PHE A 92 2.69 -18.28 1.83
N PHE A 93 1.68 -18.90 1.21
CA PHE A 93 0.95 -20.02 1.83
C PHE A 93 1.83 -21.27 1.94
N ASN A 94 2.59 -21.60 0.89
CA ASN A 94 3.51 -22.73 0.89
C ASN A 94 4.64 -22.59 1.92
N GLU A 95 5.20 -21.40 2.10
CA GLU A 95 6.19 -21.13 3.18
C GLU A 95 5.62 -21.46 4.57
N ARG A 96 4.31 -21.28 4.75
CA ARG A 96 3.59 -21.59 5.98
C ARG A 96 3.01 -23.01 6.01
N LYS A 97 3.35 -23.84 5.02
CA LYS A 97 2.88 -25.22 4.86
C LYS A 97 1.35 -25.33 4.82
N LYS A 98 0.69 -24.32 4.25
CA LYS A 98 -0.77 -24.30 4.02
C LYS A 98 -1.06 -24.42 2.53
N SER A 99 -2.06 -25.22 2.19
CA SER A 99 -2.72 -25.19 0.89
C SER A 99 -3.88 -24.21 0.92
N VAL A 100 -4.21 -23.60 -0.22
CA VAL A 100 -5.25 -22.57 -0.29
C VAL A 100 -6.07 -22.75 -1.55
N HIS A 101 -7.37 -22.51 -1.44
CA HIS A 101 -8.26 -22.48 -2.59
C HIS A 101 -7.97 -21.25 -3.49
N PRO A 102 -7.93 -21.37 -4.83
CA PRO A 102 -7.59 -20.25 -5.72
C PRO A 102 -8.48 -19.02 -5.56
N ARG A 103 -9.75 -19.20 -5.20
CA ARG A 103 -10.69 -18.09 -4.99
C ARG A 103 -10.32 -17.24 -3.76
N VAL A 104 -9.75 -17.84 -2.70
CA VAL A 104 -9.17 -17.10 -1.56
C VAL A 104 -8.02 -16.21 -2.02
N VAL A 105 -7.15 -16.73 -2.90
CA VAL A 105 -6.03 -15.98 -3.47
C VAL A 105 -6.53 -14.80 -4.31
N ASP A 106 -7.58 -15.00 -5.11
CA ASP A 106 -8.16 -13.93 -5.92
C ASP A 106 -8.74 -12.81 -5.04
N MET A 107 -9.49 -13.15 -3.99
CA MET A 107 -10.01 -12.16 -3.03
C MET A 107 -8.89 -11.42 -2.27
N LEU A 108 -7.81 -12.11 -1.92
CA LEU A 108 -6.61 -11.49 -1.33
C LEU A 108 -6.03 -10.43 -2.25
N ILE A 109 -5.82 -10.76 -3.52
CA ILE A 109 -5.24 -9.85 -4.50
C ILE A 109 -6.16 -8.65 -4.72
N GLU A 110 -7.47 -8.86 -4.87
CA GLU A 110 -8.44 -7.77 -5.02
C GLU A 110 -8.41 -6.80 -3.83
N MET A 111 -8.33 -7.33 -2.60
CA MET A 111 -8.30 -6.51 -1.40
C MET A 111 -6.96 -5.78 -1.21
N THR A 112 -5.82 -6.46 -1.41
CA THR A 112 -4.50 -5.89 -1.13
C THR A 112 -3.88 -5.11 -2.28
N GLY A 113 -4.38 -5.33 -3.51
CA GLY A 113 -3.73 -4.88 -4.74
C GLY A 113 -2.37 -5.55 -4.92
N ASP A 114 -1.43 -4.80 -5.49
CA ASP A 114 -0.04 -5.20 -5.72
C ASP A 114 0.89 -5.01 -4.49
N SER A 115 0.34 -4.81 -3.29
CA SER A 115 1.13 -4.75 -2.05
C SER A 115 1.45 -6.15 -1.54
N LEU A 116 2.62 -6.69 -1.91
CA LEU A 116 3.11 -7.97 -1.38
C LEU A 116 3.19 -7.99 0.15
N HIS A 117 3.60 -6.88 0.77
CA HIS A 117 3.67 -6.79 2.22
C HIS A 117 2.28 -6.91 2.87
N HIS A 118 1.27 -6.21 2.34
CA HIS A 118 -0.09 -6.33 2.87
C HIS A 118 -0.65 -7.74 2.63
N MET A 119 -0.43 -8.30 1.44
CA MET A 119 -0.83 -9.67 1.11
C MET A 119 -0.21 -10.68 2.07
N GLN A 120 1.10 -10.61 2.30
CA GLN A 120 1.79 -11.49 3.24
C GLN A 120 1.23 -11.38 4.65
N ASN A 121 0.97 -10.16 5.14
CA ASN A 121 0.39 -9.94 6.47
C ASN A 121 -1.01 -10.55 6.59
N GLU A 122 -1.86 -10.43 5.58
CA GLU A 122 -3.19 -11.01 5.63
C GLU A 122 -3.17 -12.54 5.50
N ILE A 123 -2.29 -13.08 4.64
CA ILE A 123 -2.05 -14.53 4.54
C ILE A 123 -1.57 -15.08 5.89
N GLU A 124 -0.70 -14.36 6.59
CA GLU A 124 -0.21 -14.76 7.90
C GLU A 124 -1.34 -14.83 8.94
N LYS A 125 -2.23 -13.84 8.95
CA LYS A 125 -3.41 -13.87 9.84
C LYS A 125 -4.30 -15.08 9.56
N LEU A 126 -4.56 -15.39 8.28
CA LEU A 126 -5.34 -16.56 7.88
C LEU A 126 -4.66 -17.86 8.32
N CYS A 127 -3.34 -17.97 8.13
CA CYS A 127 -2.58 -19.14 8.55
C CYS A 127 -2.61 -19.33 10.06
N ILE A 128 -2.42 -18.25 10.83
CA ILE A 128 -2.51 -18.29 12.30
C ILE A 128 -3.92 -18.70 12.75
N TRP A 129 -4.96 -18.11 12.18
CA TRP A 129 -6.36 -18.44 12.50
C TRP A 129 -6.71 -19.89 12.16
N SER A 130 -6.18 -20.42 11.05
CA SER A 130 -6.43 -21.82 10.63
C SER A 130 -5.86 -22.86 11.59
N GLY A 131 -4.91 -22.48 12.46
CA GLY A 131 -4.27 -23.37 13.42
C GLY A 131 -3.56 -24.52 12.73
N GLU A 132 -3.88 -25.76 13.10
CA GLU A 132 -3.29 -26.97 12.52
C GLU A 132 -3.89 -27.36 11.15
N ARG A 133 -5.03 -26.77 10.74
CA ARG A 133 -5.70 -27.14 9.47
C ARG A 133 -4.80 -26.86 8.27
N SER A 134 -4.57 -27.85 7.41
CA SER A 134 -3.63 -27.76 6.28
C SER A 134 -4.17 -27.01 5.07
N THR A 135 -5.47 -26.75 5.01
CA THR A 135 -6.16 -26.17 3.84
C THR A 135 -7.02 -25.01 4.29
N ILE A 136 -6.95 -23.91 3.53
CA ILE A 136 -7.76 -22.71 3.72
C ILE A 136 -8.72 -22.59 2.53
N ASN A 137 -10.00 -22.48 2.85
CA ASN A 137 -11.12 -22.55 1.92
C ASN A 137 -11.83 -21.20 1.83
N ASP A 138 -12.73 -21.02 0.88
CA ASP A 138 -13.54 -19.80 0.78
C ASP A 138 -14.45 -19.62 2.02
N ASP A 139 -14.98 -20.70 2.57
CA ASP A 139 -15.83 -20.66 3.77
C ASP A 139 -15.10 -20.16 5.01
N ASP A 140 -13.77 -20.37 5.09
CA ASP A 140 -12.95 -19.91 6.21
C ASP A 140 -12.87 -18.38 6.27
N LEU A 141 -12.95 -17.70 5.12
CA LEU A 141 -12.94 -16.25 5.05
C LEU A 141 -14.19 -15.63 5.68
N ASN A 142 -15.33 -16.31 5.58
CA ASN A 142 -16.58 -15.87 6.20
C ASN A 142 -16.56 -16.06 7.72
N GLN A 143 -15.81 -17.04 8.21
CA GLN A 143 -15.69 -17.35 9.64
C GLN A 143 -14.64 -16.47 10.34
N PHE A 144 -13.58 -16.07 9.63
CA PHE A 144 -12.57 -15.20 10.20
C PHE A 144 -13.06 -13.74 10.24
N SER A 145 -13.59 -13.33 11.39
CA SER A 145 -14.24 -12.02 11.60
C SER A 145 -13.37 -10.81 11.24
N GLY A 146 -12.06 -10.88 11.49
CA GLY A 146 -11.11 -9.82 11.13
C GLY A 146 -10.98 -9.63 9.63
N TRP A 147 -10.92 -10.74 8.88
CA TRP A 147 -10.92 -10.71 7.42
C TRP A 147 -12.25 -10.23 6.85
N ARG A 148 -13.36 -10.78 7.35
CA ARG A 148 -14.70 -10.38 6.93
C ARG A 148 -14.90 -8.87 7.07
N ARG A 149 -14.51 -8.28 8.20
CA ARG A 149 -14.57 -6.82 8.42
C ARG A 149 -13.75 -6.04 7.40
N ASN A 150 -12.50 -6.45 7.15
CA ASN A 150 -11.62 -5.79 6.17
C ASN A 150 -12.17 -5.88 4.74
N SER A 151 -12.65 -7.07 4.36
CA SER A 151 -13.23 -7.35 3.05
C SER A 151 -14.51 -6.54 2.83
N GLN A 152 -15.42 -6.51 3.79
CA GLN A 152 -16.64 -5.71 3.71
C GLN A 152 -16.32 -4.21 3.58
N ARG A 153 -15.41 -3.67 4.42
CA ARG A 153 -14.98 -2.26 4.31
C ARG A 153 -14.40 -1.95 2.93
N TRP A 154 -13.54 -2.82 2.41
CA TRP A 154 -12.99 -2.69 1.06
C TRP A 154 -14.11 -2.68 0.01
N GLU A 155 -15.05 -3.61 0.09
CA GLU A 155 -16.14 -3.75 -0.86
C GLU A 155 -17.07 -2.52 -0.84
N PHE A 156 -17.33 -1.98 0.35
CA PHE A 156 -18.12 -0.77 0.56
C PHE A 156 -17.46 0.47 -0.06
N ILE A 157 -16.19 0.71 0.26
CA ILE A 157 -15.44 1.85 -0.29
C ILE A 157 -15.34 1.72 -1.82
N SER A 158 -15.14 0.50 -2.33
CA SER A 158 -15.14 0.23 -3.78
C SER A 158 -16.51 0.47 -4.41
N ALA A 159 -17.62 0.08 -3.78
CA ALA A 159 -18.97 0.34 -4.26
C ALA A 159 -19.24 1.85 -4.36
N LEU A 160 -18.88 2.62 -3.33
CA LEU A 160 -18.99 4.07 -3.31
C LEU A 160 -18.16 4.71 -4.43
N ALA A 161 -16.89 4.34 -4.54
CA ALA A 161 -15.97 4.87 -5.55
C ALA A 161 -16.44 4.53 -6.98
N SER A 162 -17.08 3.37 -7.15
CA SER A 162 -17.64 2.94 -8.43
C SER A 162 -18.95 3.64 -8.79
N GLY A 163 -19.56 4.38 -7.86
CA GLY A 163 -20.86 5.05 -8.04
C GLY A 163 -22.07 4.10 -8.00
N ASN A 164 -21.93 2.90 -7.43
CA ASN A 164 -23.00 1.91 -7.36
C ASN A 164 -23.86 2.17 -6.12
N LEU A 165 -24.99 2.87 -6.29
CA LEU A 165 -25.89 3.25 -5.20
C LEU A 165 -26.43 2.03 -4.44
N ASP A 166 -27.03 1.08 -5.15
CA ASP A 166 -27.69 -0.09 -4.54
C ASP A 166 -26.71 -0.93 -3.73
N LYS A 167 -25.54 -1.20 -4.31
CA LYS A 167 -24.48 -1.95 -3.63
C LYS A 167 -23.92 -1.18 -2.43
N SER A 168 -23.76 0.14 -2.56
CA SER A 168 -23.29 0.98 -1.44
C SER A 168 -24.27 0.97 -0.27
N VAL A 169 -25.58 1.08 -0.54
CA VAL A 169 -26.62 1.03 0.51
C VAL A 169 -26.66 -0.36 1.15
N SER A 170 -26.68 -1.43 0.36
CA SER A 170 -26.74 -2.80 0.85
C SER A 170 -25.56 -3.14 1.77
N ILE A 171 -24.34 -2.85 1.34
CA ILE A 171 -23.14 -3.16 2.12
C ILE A 171 -23.00 -2.18 3.30
N GLY A 172 -23.32 -0.90 3.10
CA GLY A 172 -23.27 0.11 4.15
C GLY A 172 -24.12 -0.25 5.37
N LYS A 173 -25.36 -0.74 5.15
CA LYS A 173 -26.22 -1.26 6.21
C LYS A 173 -25.59 -2.45 6.95
N THR A 174 -25.05 -3.41 6.19
CA THR A 174 -24.41 -4.60 6.75
C THR A 174 -23.22 -4.23 7.64
N ILE A 175 -22.39 -3.27 7.21
CA ILE A 175 -21.19 -2.88 7.93
C ILE A 175 -21.51 -2.15 9.25
N ILE A 176 -22.45 -1.20 9.22
CA ILE A 176 -22.85 -0.47 10.44
C ILE A 176 -23.51 -1.39 11.46
N THR A 177 -24.30 -2.37 11.00
CA THR A 177 -24.99 -3.30 11.91
C THR A 177 -24.04 -4.34 12.51
N GLU A 178 -23.00 -4.76 11.81
CA GLU A 178 -22.14 -5.86 12.25
C GLU A 178 -20.89 -5.41 13.02
N ASN A 179 -20.17 -4.39 12.54
CA ASN A 179 -18.76 -4.27 12.91
C ASN A 179 -18.08 -2.90 12.78
N GLU A 180 -18.75 -1.87 12.25
CA GLU A 180 -18.23 -0.50 12.17
C GLU A 180 -19.24 0.52 12.68
N ASN A 181 -18.77 1.74 12.92
CA ASN A 181 -19.60 2.88 13.23
C ASN A 181 -19.34 4.00 12.23
N MET A 182 -20.19 5.03 12.20
CA MET A 182 -20.01 6.10 11.21
C MET A 182 -18.67 6.82 11.44
N ILE A 183 -18.25 6.97 12.70
CA ILE A 183 -16.99 7.61 13.08
C ILE A 183 -15.77 6.91 12.46
N SER A 184 -15.72 5.57 12.48
CA SER A 184 -14.61 4.79 11.90
C SER A 184 -14.57 4.89 10.37
N LEU A 185 -15.71 5.15 9.73
CA LEU A 185 -15.82 5.30 8.28
C LEU A 185 -15.49 6.72 7.79
N ILE A 186 -15.62 7.77 8.62
CA ILE A 186 -15.36 9.15 8.19
C ILE A 186 -13.96 9.32 7.61
N TYR A 187 -12.92 8.78 8.27
CA TYR A 187 -11.54 8.94 7.81
C TYR A 187 -11.26 8.27 6.45
N PRO A 188 -11.56 6.97 6.24
CA PRO A 188 -11.37 6.34 4.92
C PRO A 188 -12.27 6.94 3.83
N LEU A 189 -13.49 7.37 4.16
CA LEU A 189 -14.37 8.04 3.19
C LEU A 189 -13.81 9.40 2.78
N THR A 190 -13.34 10.20 3.74
CA THR A 190 -12.74 11.51 3.47
C THR A 190 -11.53 11.35 2.57
N ALA A 191 -10.65 10.39 2.87
CA ALA A 191 -9.51 10.08 2.02
C ALA A 191 -9.93 9.65 0.61
N LEU A 192 -10.94 8.79 0.46
CA LEU A 192 -11.44 8.38 -0.86
C LEU A 192 -11.86 9.60 -1.70
N TYR A 193 -12.74 10.46 -1.18
CA TYR A 193 -13.26 11.61 -1.93
C TYR A 193 -12.21 12.70 -2.15
N GLN A 194 -11.29 12.87 -1.20
CA GLN A 194 -10.16 13.80 -1.32
C GLN A 194 -9.18 13.36 -2.41
N GLU A 195 -8.80 12.07 -2.45
CA GLU A 195 -7.92 11.53 -3.49
C GLU A 195 -8.59 11.62 -4.87
N MET A 196 -9.89 11.34 -4.98
CA MET A 196 -10.63 11.54 -6.24
C MET A 196 -10.66 13.01 -6.66
N LEU A 197 -10.81 13.94 -5.71
CA LEU A 197 -10.78 15.38 -6.00
C LEU A 197 -9.40 15.82 -6.48
N TYR A 198 -8.34 15.37 -5.82
CA TYR A 198 -6.96 15.65 -6.21
C TYR A 198 -6.62 15.08 -7.58
N ALA A 199 -7.01 13.82 -7.86
CA ALA A 199 -6.84 13.24 -9.18
C ALA A 199 -7.55 14.07 -10.27
N LYS A 200 -8.69 14.67 -9.95
CA LYS A 200 -9.45 15.51 -10.88
C LYS A 200 -8.89 16.93 -11.03
N MET A 201 -8.27 17.48 -9.99
CA MET A 201 -7.60 18.77 -10.02
C MET A 201 -6.21 18.70 -10.65
N ASN A 202 -5.60 17.52 -10.69
CA ASN A 202 -4.27 17.34 -11.24
C ASN A 202 -4.28 17.56 -12.77
N SER A 203 -3.63 18.61 -13.22
CA SER A 203 -3.39 18.90 -14.65
C SER A 203 -2.25 18.06 -15.25
N GLY A 204 -1.79 17.02 -14.56
CA GLY A 204 -0.68 16.15 -14.96
C GLY A 204 0.69 16.56 -14.40
N THR A 205 0.76 17.66 -13.65
CA THR A 205 2.01 18.25 -13.17
C THR A 205 2.30 17.96 -11.70
N PHE A 206 1.28 17.56 -10.92
CA PHE A 206 1.47 17.28 -9.50
C PHE A 206 1.93 15.83 -9.28
N PRO A 207 3.01 15.63 -8.51
CA PRO A 207 3.45 14.29 -8.12
C PRO A 207 2.36 13.63 -7.27
N HIS A 208 2.18 12.33 -7.44
CA HIS A 208 1.26 11.57 -6.59
C HIS A 208 1.75 11.59 -5.15
N TYR A 209 0.84 11.81 -4.20
CA TYR A 209 1.14 11.78 -2.77
C TYR A 209 1.70 10.40 -2.38
N LYS A 210 2.88 10.40 -1.73
CA LYS A 210 3.60 9.18 -1.33
C LYS A 210 3.43 8.79 0.14
N GLY A 211 2.59 9.50 0.88
CA GLY A 211 2.34 9.21 2.29
C GLY A 211 1.27 8.13 2.50
N TYR A 212 0.93 7.91 3.76
CA TYR A 212 -0.14 6.99 4.14
C TYR A 212 -1.50 7.57 3.71
N ILE A 213 -2.30 6.75 3.03
CA ILE A 213 -3.69 7.05 2.69
C ILE A 213 -4.53 5.89 3.26
N PRO A 214 -5.57 6.16 4.08
CA PRO A 214 -6.36 5.15 4.79
C PRO A 214 -7.37 4.41 3.90
N ILE A 215 -6.97 4.05 2.68
CA ILE A 215 -7.71 3.18 1.77
C ILE A 215 -6.75 2.13 1.21
N SER A 216 -7.29 0.97 0.82
CA SER A 216 -6.48 -0.12 0.29
C SER A 216 -5.71 0.32 -0.97
N ARG A 217 -4.58 -0.33 -1.23
CA ARG A 217 -3.76 -0.03 -2.41
C ARG A 217 -4.51 -0.30 -3.71
N SER A 218 -5.36 -1.34 -3.74
CA SER A 218 -6.22 -1.66 -4.88
C SER A 218 -7.22 -0.56 -5.21
N ILE A 219 -7.82 0.08 -4.20
CA ILE A 219 -8.72 1.21 -4.42
C ILE A 219 -7.92 2.43 -4.88
N ARG A 220 -6.76 2.69 -4.25
CA ARG A 220 -5.89 3.83 -4.57
C ARG A 220 -5.44 3.84 -6.03
N GLN A 221 -5.11 2.68 -6.59
CA GLN A 221 -4.68 2.54 -7.98
C GLN A 221 -5.78 2.89 -8.98
N ARG A 222 -7.04 2.70 -8.59
CA ARG A 222 -8.22 2.94 -9.43
C ARG A 222 -8.84 4.32 -9.21
N ILE A 223 -8.25 5.16 -8.33
CA ILE A 223 -8.72 6.53 -8.08
C ILE A 223 -8.91 7.34 -9.38
N PRO A 224 -7.98 7.33 -10.36
CA PRO A 224 -8.18 8.07 -11.61
C PRO A 224 -9.41 7.60 -12.40
N GLU A 225 -9.75 6.31 -12.35
CA GLU A 225 -10.94 5.75 -13.00
C GLU A 225 -12.21 6.15 -12.26
N PHE A 226 -12.20 6.05 -10.92
CA PHE A 226 -13.32 6.44 -10.07
C PHE A 226 -13.62 7.94 -10.18
N ALA A 227 -12.59 8.79 -10.16
CA ALA A 227 -12.73 10.24 -10.25
C ALA A 227 -13.43 10.71 -11.53
N LYS A 228 -13.35 9.95 -12.64
CA LYS A 228 -14.06 10.26 -13.90
C LYS A 228 -15.58 10.22 -13.75
N LYS A 229 -16.10 9.40 -12.82
CA LYS A 229 -17.55 9.22 -12.59
C LYS A 229 -18.17 10.37 -11.80
N PHE A 230 -17.38 11.19 -11.13
CA PHE A 230 -17.86 12.25 -10.24
C PHE A 230 -17.53 13.64 -10.78
N SER A 231 -18.46 14.59 -10.66
CA SER A 231 -18.16 16.00 -10.93
C SER A 231 -17.33 16.60 -9.79
N ARG A 232 -16.52 17.64 -10.08
CA ARG A 232 -15.75 18.33 -9.04
C ARG A 232 -16.65 18.87 -7.93
N LYS A 233 -17.79 19.48 -8.31
CA LYS A 233 -18.81 19.96 -7.37
C LYS A 233 -19.37 18.83 -6.49
N LYS A 234 -19.58 17.64 -7.04
CA LYS A 234 -20.10 16.47 -6.31
C LYS A 234 -19.07 15.94 -5.30
N LEU A 235 -17.78 15.94 -5.64
CA LEU A 235 -16.69 15.58 -4.71
C LEU A 235 -16.53 16.60 -3.58
N GLU A 236 -16.54 17.89 -3.90
CA GLU A 236 -16.50 18.97 -2.89
C GLU A 236 -17.73 18.91 -1.96
N PHE A 237 -18.89 18.59 -2.52
CA PHE A 237 -20.11 18.38 -1.75
C PHE A 237 -20.00 17.17 -0.82
N ALA A 238 -19.48 16.04 -1.29
CA ALA A 238 -19.28 14.84 -0.46
C ALA A 238 -18.37 15.14 0.75
N LEU A 239 -17.25 15.85 0.54
CA LEU A 239 -16.34 16.24 1.62
C LEU A 239 -17.02 17.17 2.64
N LYS A 240 -17.82 18.14 2.19
CA LYS A 240 -18.61 19.01 3.08
C LYS A 240 -19.67 18.23 3.86
N GLN A 241 -20.27 17.19 3.28
CA GLN A 241 -21.19 16.32 4.01
C GLN A 241 -20.46 15.54 5.10
N LEU A 242 -19.29 14.96 4.81
CA LEU A 242 -18.48 14.26 5.80
C LEU A 242 -18.06 15.18 6.96
N GLU A 243 -17.66 16.41 6.67
CA GLU A 243 -17.35 17.43 7.71
C GLU A 243 -18.56 17.68 8.64
N ARG A 244 -19.77 17.80 8.08
CA ARG A 244 -21.00 17.99 8.86
C ARG A 244 -21.36 16.77 9.69
N ILE A 245 -21.13 15.57 9.16
CA ILE A 245 -21.37 14.31 9.88
C ILE A 245 -20.37 14.20 11.04
N GLU A 246 -19.08 14.48 10.80
CA GLU A 246 -18.05 14.45 11.84
C GLU A 246 -18.35 15.40 12.99
N LYS A 247 -18.77 16.64 12.69
CA LYS A 247 -19.18 17.60 13.72
C LYS A 247 -20.36 17.09 14.54
N ARG A 248 -21.40 16.53 13.90
CA ARG A 248 -22.57 15.98 14.59
C ARG A 248 -22.21 14.79 15.48
N GLN A 249 -21.44 13.84 14.96
CA GLN A 249 -20.94 12.68 15.70
C GLN A 249 -20.15 13.06 16.97
N LYS A 250 -19.45 14.21 16.94
CA LYS A 250 -18.69 14.73 18.10
C LYS A 250 -19.51 15.58 19.07
N THR A 251 -20.75 15.93 18.76
CA THR A 251 -21.53 16.91 19.53
C THR A 251 -22.89 16.39 20.00
N ILE A 252 -23.50 15.45 19.28
CA ILE A 252 -24.84 14.94 19.54
C ILE A 252 -24.84 13.42 19.28
N PHE A 253 -25.60 12.66 20.06
CA PHE A 253 -25.86 11.26 19.74
C PHE A 253 -26.62 11.16 18.41
N CYS A 254 -26.09 10.38 17.47
CA CYS A 254 -26.66 10.24 16.14
C CYS A 254 -26.80 8.77 15.76
N ASP A 255 -27.84 8.44 14.98
CA ASP A 255 -28.01 7.11 14.44
C ASP A 255 -27.08 6.92 13.23
N ASP A 256 -26.09 6.05 13.39
CA ASP A 256 -25.04 5.80 12.41
C ASP A 256 -25.57 5.27 11.08
N GLU A 257 -26.58 4.39 11.13
CA GLU A 257 -27.18 3.82 9.92
C GLU A 257 -27.86 4.92 9.11
N SER A 258 -28.70 5.74 9.76
CA SER A 258 -29.35 6.87 9.11
C SER A 258 -28.36 7.87 8.52
N GLU A 259 -27.28 8.20 9.23
CA GLU A 259 -26.26 9.12 8.73
C GLU A 259 -25.54 8.56 7.51
N LEU A 260 -25.13 7.28 7.56
CA LEU A 260 -24.45 6.64 6.44
C LEU A 260 -25.36 6.56 5.21
N ILE A 261 -26.62 6.15 5.38
CA ILE A 261 -27.58 6.04 4.28
C ILE A 261 -27.86 7.42 3.67
N LYS A 262 -28.10 8.44 4.50
CA LYS A 262 -28.28 9.82 4.02
C LYS A 262 -27.06 10.31 3.26
N PHE A 263 -25.85 10.01 3.75
CA PHE A 263 -24.61 10.34 3.06
C PHE A 263 -24.54 9.67 1.69
N ILE A 264 -24.81 8.36 1.61
CA ILE A 264 -24.78 7.60 0.36
C ILE A 264 -25.77 8.18 -0.66
N TYR A 265 -27.03 8.43 -0.27
CA TYR A 265 -28.02 9.02 -1.16
C TYR A 265 -27.64 10.43 -1.62
N ASN A 266 -27.15 11.27 -0.71
CA ASN A 266 -26.75 12.64 -1.05
C ASN A 266 -25.57 12.66 -2.04
N VAL A 267 -24.65 11.69 -1.94
CA VAL A 267 -23.43 11.65 -2.75
C VAL A 267 -23.58 10.82 -4.02
N LEU A 268 -24.46 9.83 -4.08
CA LEU A 268 -24.62 8.96 -5.26
C LEU A 268 -25.95 9.16 -6.00
N GLY A 269 -26.99 9.61 -5.32
CA GLY A 269 -28.28 9.96 -5.92
C GLY A 269 -28.25 11.25 -6.74
#